data_AF-A0A955U0X2-F1
#
_entry.id   AF-A0A955U0X2-F1
#
_cell.length_a   1.000
_cell.length_b   1.000
_cell.length_c   1.000
_cell.angle_alpha   90.00
_cell.angle_beta   90.00
_cell.angle_gamma   90.00
#
_symmetry.space_group_name_H-M   'P 1'
#
loop_
_entity.id
_entity.type
_entity.pdbx_description
1 polymer ?
#
loop_
_entity_poly.entity_id
_entity_poly.type
_entity_poly.pdbx_seq_one_letter_code
_entity_poly.pdbx_strand_id
1 'polypeptide(L)'
;MLFEKGEKGHGVDRIVRVGTHTGKDQLKKRLKQHFLNENKDRSIFRKNIGRAILNKRNDAFIEFWELNLASRKARQNAGDGVDLILQKGVEEKVSERIRGDFSFVVIPECDKEKRLHLESRIISSVSLCPECKPSRNWLGQWSPKDKIKHSGLWLVNELYKTPFSKKELDTFLKKYRSSNQS
;
A
#
# COMPACT_ATOMS: atom_id res chain seq x y z
N MET A 1 -2.84 -5.32 7.35
CA MET A 1 -2.33 -5.93 6.10
C MET A 1 -3.43 -5.89 5.06
N LEU A 2 -3.11 -5.66 3.80
CA LEU A 2 -4.07 -5.60 2.70
C LEU A 2 -3.83 -6.74 1.70
N PHE A 3 -4.92 -7.15 1.08
CA PHE A 3 -5.01 -8.16 0.01
C PHE A 3 -5.72 -7.53 -1.18
N GLU A 4 -5.45 -8.03 -2.38
CA GLU A 4 -6.08 -7.57 -3.62
C GLU A 4 -6.68 -8.78 -4.33
N LYS A 5 -7.92 -8.64 -4.83
CA LYS A 5 -8.66 -9.71 -5.50
C LYS A 5 -7.85 -10.28 -6.67
N GLY A 6 -7.77 -11.61 -6.71
CA GLY A 6 -7.04 -12.34 -7.75
C GLY A 6 -5.54 -12.53 -7.46
N GLU A 7 -5.00 -11.91 -6.41
CA GLU A 7 -3.60 -12.08 -6.03
C GLU A 7 -3.44 -13.22 -5.02
N LYS A 8 -2.78 -14.30 -5.45
CA LYS A 8 -2.59 -15.53 -4.65
C LYS A 8 -1.11 -15.83 -4.39
N GLY A 9 -0.83 -16.48 -3.26
CA GLY A 9 0.50 -16.97 -2.87
C GLY A 9 0.34 -18.06 -1.81
N HIS A 10 1.15 -19.12 -1.88
CA HIS A 10 0.98 -20.32 -1.03
C HIS A 10 -0.47 -20.87 -1.01
N GLY A 11 -1.17 -20.84 -2.14
CA GLY A 11 -2.55 -21.33 -2.27
C GLY A 11 -3.65 -20.44 -1.66
N VAL A 12 -3.31 -19.31 -1.03
CA VAL A 12 -4.27 -18.37 -0.39
C VAL A 12 -4.11 -16.96 -0.94
N ASP A 13 -4.92 -16.00 -0.48
CA ASP A 13 -4.73 -14.58 -0.84
C ASP A 13 -3.38 -14.08 -0.33
N ARG A 14 -2.55 -13.51 -1.22
CA ARG A 14 -1.24 -12.98 -0.83
C ARG A 14 -1.35 -11.57 -0.28
N ILE A 15 -0.47 -11.25 0.65
CA ILE A 15 -0.32 -9.88 1.14
C ILE A 15 0.23 -9.00 0.00
N VAL A 16 -0.47 -7.92 -0.32
CA VAL A 16 -0.04 -6.94 -1.34
C VAL A 16 0.43 -5.63 -0.72
N ARG A 17 0.13 -5.40 0.56
CA ARG A 17 0.61 -4.24 1.30
C ARG A 17 0.55 -4.47 2.80
N VAL A 18 1.60 -4.04 3.49
CA VAL A 18 1.61 -3.88 4.95
C VAL A 18 1.72 -2.40 5.24
N GLY A 19 1.06 -1.96 6.32
CA GLY A 19 1.05 -0.57 6.72
C GLY A 19 0.78 -0.45 8.20
N THR A 20 1.41 0.50 8.86
CA THR A 20 1.13 0.90 10.23
C THR A 20 0.79 2.39 10.35
N HIS A 21 0.63 2.86 11.57
CA HIS A 21 0.46 4.27 11.91
C HIS A 21 1.29 4.63 13.14
N THR A 22 1.86 5.84 13.14
CA THR A 22 2.81 6.26 14.17
C THR A 22 2.16 6.93 15.38
N GLY A 23 0.94 7.46 15.24
CA GLY A 23 0.19 8.10 16.33
C GLY A 23 -0.67 7.11 17.15
N LYS A 24 -1.18 7.57 18.29
CA LYS A 24 -2.19 6.85 19.08
C LYS A 24 -3.54 6.90 18.37
N ASP A 25 -4.23 5.76 18.29
CA ASP A 25 -5.60 5.61 17.74
C ASP A 25 -5.81 6.13 16.31
N GLN A 26 -4.75 6.18 15.49
CA GLN A 26 -4.85 6.71 14.11
C GLN A 26 -5.32 5.70 13.07
N LEU A 27 -5.59 4.44 13.45
CA LEU A 27 -6.04 3.41 12.51
C LEU A 27 -7.28 3.85 11.73
N LYS A 28 -8.32 4.33 12.43
CA LYS A 28 -9.57 4.79 11.79
C LYS A 28 -9.30 5.91 10.79
N LYS A 29 -8.49 6.90 11.16
CA LYS A 29 -8.10 8.01 10.28
C LYS A 29 -7.34 7.50 9.05
N ARG A 30 -6.43 6.53 9.24
CA ARG A 30 -5.63 5.95 8.17
C ARG A 30 -6.49 5.14 7.19
N LEU A 31 -7.47 4.39 7.69
CA LEU A 31 -8.45 3.69 6.85
C LEU A 31 -9.28 4.68 6.03
N LYS A 32 -9.78 5.76 6.65
CA LYS A 32 -10.47 6.83 5.91
C LYS A 32 -9.60 7.41 4.80
N GLN A 33 -8.31 7.68 5.06
CA GLN A 33 -7.36 8.19 4.05
C GLN A 33 -7.10 7.24 2.88
N HIS A 34 -7.25 5.93 3.07
CA HIS A 34 -7.03 4.95 2.01
C HIS A 34 -8.31 4.68 1.22
N PHE A 35 -9.41 4.41 1.92
CA PHE A 35 -10.63 3.86 1.33
C PHE A 35 -11.73 4.89 1.06
N LEU A 36 -11.78 5.99 1.81
CA LEU A 36 -12.85 6.99 1.70
C LEU A 36 -12.37 8.28 1.04
N ASN A 37 -11.23 8.81 1.48
CA ASN A 37 -10.74 10.10 1.03
C ASN A 37 -9.92 9.95 -0.26
N GLU A 38 -10.39 10.57 -1.32
CA GLU A 38 -9.80 10.50 -2.65
C GLU A 38 -8.64 11.49 -2.78
N ASN A 39 -7.54 11.19 -2.10
CA ASN A 39 -6.40 12.09 -2.01
C ASN A 39 -5.04 11.34 -1.92
N LYS A 40 -4.31 11.31 -3.04
CA LYS A 40 -2.99 10.73 -3.20
C LYS A 40 -1.93 11.37 -2.31
N ASP A 41 -2.02 12.67 -2.05
CA ASP A 41 -1.00 13.40 -1.31
C ASP A 41 -1.04 13.06 0.18
N ARG A 42 -2.18 12.54 0.65
CA ARG A 42 -2.33 11.97 2.00
C ARG A 42 -2.06 10.45 2.05
N SER A 43 -1.85 9.82 0.89
CA SER A 43 -1.85 8.37 0.76
C SER A 43 -0.90 7.90 -0.35
N ILE A 44 0.35 7.60 0.01
CA ILE A 44 1.32 7.01 -0.91
C ILE A 44 0.81 5.73 -1.60
N PHE A 45 -0.09 5.01 -0.93
CA PHE A 45 -0.77 3.85 -1.51
C PHE A 45 -1.61 4.23 -2.73
N ARG A 46 -2.50 5.24 -2.58
CA ARG A 46 -3.31 5.78 -3.67
C ARG A 46 -2.42 6.33 -4.79
N LYS A 47 -1.37 7.06 -4.41
CA LYS A 47 -0.38 7.59 -5.37
C LYS A 47 0.26 6.46 -6.18
N ASN A 48 0.64 5.34 -5.55
CA ASN A 48 1.23 4.19 -6.24
C ASN A 48 0.26 3.49 -7.21
N ILE A 49 -1.01 3.34 -6.83
CA ILE A 49 -2.03 2.79 -7.74
C ILE A 49 -2.23 3.73 -8.93
N GLY A 50 -2.40 5.04 -8.69
CA GLY A 50 -2.55 6.02 -9.76
C GLY A 50 -1.35 6.06 -10.72
N ARG A 51 -0.13 5.97 -10.19
CA ARG A 51 1.11 5.83 -11.00
C ARG A 51 1.02 4.64 -11.94
N ALA A 52 0.57 3.48 -11.45
CA ALA A 52 0.46 2.27 -12.26
C ALA A 52 -0.67 2.38 -13.31
N ILE A 53 -1.80 3.01 -12.98
CA ILE A 53 -2.90 3.27 -13.94
C ILE A 53 -2.42 4.14 -15.09
N LEU A 54 -1.78 5.27 -14.76
CA LEU A 54 -1.31 6.24 -15.75
C LEU A 54 -0.18 5.64 -16.61
N ASN A 55 0.80 4.99 -15.98
CA ASN A 55 1.91 4.38 -16.70
C ASN A 55 1.45 3.24 -17.63
N LYS A 56 0.47 2.43 -17.21
CA LYS A 56 -0.13 1.39 -18.08
C LYS A 56 -0.75 1.96 -19.35
N ARG A 57 -1.28 3.18 -19.29
CA ARG A 57 -1.92 3.89 -20.41
C ARG A 57 -0.95 4.75 -21.22
N ASN A 58 0.32 4.82 -20.81
CA ASN A 58 1.29 5.79 -21.33
C ASN A 58 0.75 7.24 -21.27
N ASP A 59 0.07 7.56 -20.18
CA ASP A 59 -0.58 8.85 -19.98
C ASP A 59 0.40 9.89 -19.45
N ALA A 60 0.60 10.98 -20.20
CA ALA A 60 1.51 12.07 -19.85
C ALA A 60 1.14 12.77 -18.53
N PHE A 61 -0.12 12.64 -18.07
CA PHE A 61 -0.56 13.17 -16.79
C PHE A 61 0.20 12.58 -15.58
N ILE A 62 0.96 11.48 -15.78
CA ILE A 62 1.84 10.93 -14.75
C ILE A 62 2.84 11.95 -14.20
N GLU A 63 3.31 12.89 -15.01
CA GLU A 63 4.23 13.96 -14.59
C GLU A 63 3.58 14.87 -13.55
N PHE A 64 2.32 15.28 -13.80
CA PHE A 64 1.53 16.08 -12.88
C PHE A 64 1.10 15.27 -11.65
N TRP A 65 0.82 13.98 -11.80
CA TRP A 65 0.49 13.09 -10.69
C TRP A 65 1.59 13.00 -9.64
N GLU A 66 2.86 13.17 -10.03
CA GLU A 66 4.00 13.20 -9.13
C GLU A 66 4.08 14.45 -8.26
N LEU A 67 3.48 15.57 -8.68
CA LEU A 67 3.46 16.79 -7.89
C LEU A 67 2.75 16.57 -6.55
N ASN A 68 3.25 17.19 -5.49
CA ASN A 68 2.62 17.17 -4.17
C ASN A 68 1.93 18.50 -3.93
N LEU A 69 0.60 18.53 -3.98
CA LEU A 69 -0.20 19.75 -3.87
C LEU A 69 -0.76 19.96 -2.45
N ALA A 70 -0.18 19.28 -1.46
CA ALA A 70 -0.64 19.35 -0.07
C ALA A 70 -0.51 20.77 0.53
N SER A 71 0.46 21.58 0.08
CA SER A 71 0.66 22.94 0.57
C SER A 71 0.07 23.99 -0.38
N ARG A 72 -0.35 25.13 0.19
CA ARG A 72 -0.84 26.28 -0.60
C ARG A 72 0.23 26.78 -1.58
N LYS A 73 1.49 26.82 -1.14
CA LYS A 73 2.65 27.20 -1.95
C LYS A 73 2.87 26.22 -3.12
N ALA A 74 2.71 24.92 -2.90
CA ALA A 74 2.81 23.93 -3.97
C ALA A 74 1.67 24.05 -4.99
N ARG A 75 0.45 24.37 -4.53
CA ARG A 75 -0.70 24.67 -5.43
C ARG A 75 -0.47 25.92 -6.26
N GLN A 76 0.09 26.97 -5.67
CA GLN A 76 0.43 28.21 -6.39
C GLN A 76 1.57 27.98 -7.39
N ASN A 77 2.60 27.21 -7.03
CA ASN A 77 3.76 26.94 -7.89
C ASN A 77 3.46 25.96 -9.04
N ALA A 78 2.46 25.09 -8.90
CA ALA A 78 2.02 24.21 -9.99
C ALA A 78 1.28 24.99 -11.10
N GLY A 79 0.96 26.26 -10.85
CA GLY A 79 0.22 27.14 -11.75
C GLY A 79 -1.19 26.64 -12.04
N ASP A 80 -1.82 27.21 -13.07
CA ASP A 80 -3.11 26.75 -13.61
C ASP A 80 -3.01 25.41 -14.37
N GLY A 81 -1.81 24.82 -14.45
CA GLY A 81 -1.50 23.67 -15.30
C GLY A 81 -1.88 22.30 -14.75
N VAL A 82 -2.29 22.19 -13.48
CA VAL A 82 -2.84 20.92 -12.97
C VAL A 82 -4.29 20.85 -13.38
N ASP A 83 -4.57 20.03 -14.39
CA ASP A 83 -5.93 19.68 -14.76
C ASP A 83 -6.58 18.92 -13.59
N LEU A 84 -7.38 19.65 -12.80
CA LEU A 84 -8.09 19.13 -11.64
C LEU A 84 -9.16 18.11 -12.03
N ILE A 85 -9.68 18.18 -13.27
CA ILE A 85 -10.64 17.22 -13.79
C ILE A 85 -9.92 15.90 -14.06
N LEU A 86 -8.76 15.93 -14.73
CA LEU A 86 -7.93 14.74 -14.92
C LEU A 86 -7.47 14.14 -13.58
N GLN A 87 -6.99 14.97 -12.64
CA GLN A 87 -6.59 14.48 -11.32
C GLN A 87 -7.76 13.77 -10.61
N LYS A 88 -8.95 14.38 -10.65
CA LYS A 88 -10.17 13.80 -10.06
C LYS A 88 -10.53 12.48 -10.75
N GLY A 89 -10.49 12.42 -12.08
CA GLY A 89 -10.78 11.19 -12.82
C GLY A 89 -9.83 10.05 -12.50
N VAL A 90 -8.53 10.33 -12.32
CA VAL A 90 -7.55 9.33 -11.87
C VAL A 90 -7.84 8.89 -10.43
N GLU A 91 -8.12 9.82 -9.52
CA GLU A 91 -8.51 9.52 -8.13
C GLU A 91 -9.77 8.67 -8.04
N GLU A 92 -10.78 8.93 -8.86
CA GLU A 92 -12.01 8.14 -8.94
C GLU A 92 -11.70 6.69 -9.36
N LYS A 93 -10.81 6.50 -10.35
CA LYS A 93 -10.36 5.15 -10.75
C LYS A 93 -9.54 4.45 -9.69
N VAL A 94 -8.72 5.19 -8.94
CA VAL A 94 -8.03 4.65 -7.76
C VAL A 94 -9.04 4.23 -6.70
N SER A 95 -10.08 5.03 -6.44
CA SER A 95 -11.14 4.73 -5.48
C SER A 95 -11.95 3.50 -5.85
N GLU A 96 -12.39 3.41 -7.10
CA GLU A 96 -13.11 2.26 -7.66
C GLU A 96 -12.34 0.97 -7.37
N ARG A 97 -11.04 0.96 -7.68
CA ARG A 97 -10.19 -0.20 -7.43
C ARG A 97 -9.99 -0.49 -5.95
N ILE A 98 -9.67 0.51 -5.12
CA ILE A 98 -9.46 0.29 -3.68
C ILE A 98 -10.72 -0.23 -3.00
N ARG A 99 -11.90 0.27 -3.38
CA ARG A 99 -13.17 -0.13 -2.76
C ARG A 99 -13.68 -1.47 -3.29
N GLY A 100 -13.42 -1.80 -4.56
CA GLY A 100 -13.90 -3.02 -5.20
C GLY A 100 -12.98 -4.24 -5.04
N ASP A 101 -11.66 -4.02 -5.04
CA ASP A 101 -10.70 -5.12 -5.14
C ASP A 101 -9.87 -5.37 -3.87
N PHE A 102 -9.84 -4.44 -2.91
CA PHE A 102 -9.00 -4.60 -1.72
C PHE A 102 -9.78 -4.99 -0.48
N SER A 103 -9.21 -5.93 0.27
CA SER A 103 -9.62 -6.28 1.63
C SER A 103 -8.45 -6.09 2.59
N PHE A 104 -8.71 -6.12 3.90
CA PHE A 104 -7.66 -5.97 4.90
C PHE A 104 -7.96 -6.72 6.19
N VAL A 105 -6.90 -7.03 6.93
CA VAL A 105 -6.94 -7.50 8.32
C VAL A 105 -6.11 -6.59 9.21
N VAL A 106 -6.49 -6.51 10.49
CA VAL A 106 -5.82 -5.68 11.49
C VAL A 106 -5.17 -6.59 12.52
N ILE A 107 -3.89 -6.34 12.81
CA ILE A 107 -3.19 -6.96 13.93
C ILE A 107 -3.12 -5.91 15.04
N PRO A 108 -3.78 -6.14 16.20
CA PRO A 108 -3.75 -5.19 17.29
C PRO A 108 -2.39 -5.22 18.01
N GLU A 109 -1.74 -4.07 18.11
CA GLU A 109 -0.56 -3.88 18.94
C GLU A 109 -0.56 -2.42 19.41
N CYS A 110 -0.60 -2.21 20.72
CA CYS A 110 -0.71 -0.87 21.30
C CYS A 110 0.65 -0.17 21.35
N ASP A 111 1.72 -0.96 21.44
CA ASP A 111 3.08 -0.45 21.47
C ASP A 111 3.53 0.03 20.07
N LYS A 112 4.03 1.27 19.99
CA LYS A 112 4.47 1.87 18.72
C LYS A 112 5.69 1.17 18.14
N GLU A 113 6.69 0.88 18.96
CA GLU A 113 7.95 0.28 18.50
C GLU A 113 7.72 -1.16 18.06
N LYS A 114 6.90 -1.93 18.80
CA LYS A 114 6.48 -3.26 18.38
C LYS A 114 5.69 -3.22 17.09
N ARG A 115 4.77 -2.26 16.90
CA ARG A 115 4.05 -2.11 15.63
C ARG A 115 4.96 -1.84 14.44
N LEU A 116 5.92 -0.93 14.59
CA LEU A 116 6.89 -0.60 13.53
C LEU A 116 7.80 -1.79 13.23
N HIS A 117 8.24 -2.48 14.28
CA HIS A 117 9.03 -3.70 14.15
C HIS A 117 8.25 -4.78 13.39
N LEU A 118 7.01 -5.06 13.78
CA LEU A 118 6.14 -6.02 13.10
C LEU A 118 5.91 -5.64 11.64
N GLU A 119 5.64 -4.36 11.34
CA GLU A 119 5.51 -3.89 9.95
C GLU A 119 6.76 -4.22 9.14
N SER A 120 7.94 -3.84 9.63
CA SER A 120 9.22 -4.08 8.94
C SER A 120 9.50 -5.58 8.72
N ARG A 121 9.28 -6.41 9.75
CA ARG A 121 9.49 -7.87 9.67
C ARG A 121 8.54 -8.54 8.70
N ILE A 122 7.25 -8.21 8.73
CA ILE A 122 6.25 -8.77 7.80
C ILE A 122 6.61 -8.37 6.37
N ILE A 123 6.92 -7.10 6.11
CA ILE A 123 7.29 -6.63 4.76
C ILE A 123 8.52 -7.39 4.25
N SER A 124 9.56 -7.49 5.07
CA SER A 124 10.80 -8.16 4.71
C SER A 124 10.55 -9.64 4.41
N SER A 125 9.84 -10.35 5.29
CA SER A 125 9.46 -11.76 5.10
C SER A 125 8.67 -12.00 3.82
N VAL A 126 7.66 -11.18 3.52
CA VAL A 126 6.84 -11.35 2.32
C VAL A 126 7.63 -11.02 1.05
N SER A 127 8.41 -9.93 1.06
CA SER A 127 9.19 -9.51 -0.12
C SER A 127 10.30 -10.49 -0.50
N LEU A 128 10.90 -11.18 0.48
CA LEU A 128 11.91 -12.21 0.27
C LEU A 128 11.32 -13.58 -0.11
N CYS A 129 10.00 -13.77 0.04
CA CYS A 129 9.38 -15.06 -0.24
C CYS A 129 9.34 -15.34 -1.76
N PRO A 130 9.86 -16.50 -2.23
CA PRO A 130 9.85 -16.86 -3.65
C PRO A 130 8.46 -17.20 -4.18
N GLU A 131 7.51 -17.56 -3.32
CA GLU A 131 6.12 -17.92 -3.70
C GLU A 131 5.13 -16.75 -3.58
N CYS A 132 5.49 -15.66 -2.89
CA CYS A 132 4.62 -14.48 -2.72
C CYS A 132 4.65 -13.51 -3.92
N LYS A 133 4.94 -14.01 -5.12
CA LYS A 133 5.10 -13.19 -6.34
C LYS A 133 3.76 -12.67 -6.86
N PRO A 134 3.76 -11.51 -7.54
CA PRO A 134 2.54 -10.98 -8.13
C PRO A 134 2.03 -11.85 -9.27
N SER A 135 0.71 -11.88 -9.47
CA SER A 135 0.14 -12.50 -10.67
C SER A 135 0.56 -11.73 -11.92
N ARG A 136 0.49 -12.38 -13.09
CA ARG A 136 0.78 -11.76 -14.40
C ARG A 136 -0.09 -10.56 -14.71
N ASN A 137 -1.31 -10.53 -14.18
CA ASN A 137 -2.29 -9.48 -14.44
C ASN A 137 -2.31 -8.40 -13.36
N TRP A 138 -1.43 -8.49 -12.36
CA TRP A 138 -1.38 -7.54 -11.26
C TRP A 138 -1.03 -6.13 -11.78
N LEU A 139 -1.86 -5.14 -11.44
CA LEU A 139 -1.66 -3.75 -11.89
C LEU A 139 -0.29 -3.20 -11.48
N GLY A 140 0.26 -3.62 -10.35
CA GLY A 140 1.56 -3.15 -9.87
C GLY A 140 2.73 -3.48 -10.79
N GLN A 141 2.59 -4.41 -11.74
CA GLN A 141 3.58 -4.65 -12.80
C GLN A 141 3.79 -3.43 -13.71
N TRP A 142 2.79 -2.57 -13.83
CA TRP A 142 2.86 -1.33 -14.60
C TRP A 142 3.37 -0.16 -13.77
N SER A 143 3.85 -0.37 -12.54
CA SER A 143 4.36 0.73 -11.74
C SER A 143 5.65 1.31 -12.35
N PRO A 144 5.83 2.64 -12.39
CA PRO A 144 7.13 3.25 -12.73
C PRO A 144 8.17 3.04 -11.61
N LYS A 145 7.79 2.46 -10.46
CA LYS A 145 8.72 2.15 -9.37
C LYS A 145 9.11 0.68 -9.43
N ASP A 146 10.37 0.41 -9.79
CA ASP A 146 10.88 -0.97 -9.90
C ASP A 146 10.74 -1.78 -8.62
N LYS A 147 10.90 -1.13 -7.46
CA LYS A 147 10.68 -1.79 -6.16
C LYS A 147 9.27 -2.38 -6.02
N ILE A 148 8.24 -1.72 -6.56
CA ILE A 148 6.85 -2.22 -6.52
C ILE A 148 6.70 -3.40 -7.47
N LYS A 149 7.21 -3.27 -8.70
CA LYS A 149 7.17 -4.33 -9.73
C LYS A 149 7.77 -5.63 -9.22
N HIS A 150 9.00 -5.57 -8.69
CA HIS A 150 9.75 -6.75 -8.30
C HIS A 150 9.29 -7.36 -6.97
N SER A 151 8.85 -6.54 -6.01
CA SER A 151 8.43 -7.05 -4.70
C SER A 151 7.03 -7.65 -4.70
N GLY A 152 6.19 -7.28 -5.67
CA GLY A 152 4.77 -7.61 -5.62
C GLY A 152 4.01 -6.81 -4.55
N LEU A 153 4.60 -5.78 -3.94
CA LEU A 153 3.99 -5.02 -2.86
C LEU A 153 3.81 -3.54 -3.23
N TRP A 154 2.69 -2.95 -2.81
CA TRP A 154 2.37 -1.52 -3.01
C TRP A 154 3.13 -0.59 -2.06
N LEU A 155 4.43 -0.82 -1.86
CA LEU A 155 5.32 -0.10 -0.96
C LEU A 155 6.78 -0.20 -1.44
N VAL A 156 7.65 0.68 -0.96
CA VAL A 156 9.07 0.77 -1.39
C VAL A 156 10.07 0.72 -0.23
N ASN A 157 9.58 0.87 1.01
CA ASN A 157 10.37 0.84 2.24
C ASN A 157 10.28 -0.55 2.86
N GLU A 158 11.25 -0.89 3.71
CA GLU A 158 11.35 -2.18 4.41
C GLU A 158 11.45 -3.44 3.53
N LEU A 159 11.45 -3.31 2.20
CA LEU A 159 11.62 -4.43 1.27
C LEU A 159 13.01 -5.06 1.40
N TYR A 160 13.07 -6.39 1.34
CA TYR A 160 14.29 -7.19 1.27
C TYR A 160 15.29 -6.94 2.42
N LYS A 161 14.82 -6.43 3.56
CA LYS A 161 15.64 -6.29 4.77
C LYS A 161 15.58 -7.58 5.60
N THR A 162 15.66 -7.47 6.92
CA THR A 162 15.69 -8.63 7.81
C THR A 162 14.28 -9.19 8.01
N PRO A 163 13.99 -10.44 7.57
CA PRO A 163 12.71 -11.09 7.80
C PRO A 163 12.54 -11.47 9.28
N PHE A 164 11.39 -12.04 9.65
CA PHE A 164 11.26 -12.75 10.91
C PHE A 164 12.29 -13.87 11.03
N SER A 165 12.94 -13.97 12.18
CA SER A 165 13.55 -15.22 12.63
C SER A 165 12.47 -16.24 13.00
N LYS A 166 12.83 -17.53 13.02
CA LYS A 166 11.91 -18.60 13.43
C LYS A 166 11.28 -18.33 14.80
N LYS A 167 12.10 -17.94 15.79
CA LYS A 167 11.64 -17.64 17.16
C LYS A 167 10.67 -16.45 17.21
N GLU A 168 10.95 -15.38 16.46
CA GLU A 168 10.04 -14.23 16.40
C GLU A 168 8.72 -14.60 15.72
N LEU A 169 8.76 -15.39 14.64
CA LEU A 169 7.57 -15.85 13.94
C LEU A 169 6.70 -16.74 14.86
N ASP A 170 7.31 -17.68 15.57
CA ASP A 170 6.59 -18.54 16.52
C ASP A 170 5.93 -17.71 17.63
N THR A 171 6.62 -16.70 18.14
CA THR A 171 6.09 -15.78 19.16
C THR A 171 4.91 -14.97 18.61
N PHE A 172 5.06 -14.45 17.38
CA PHE A 172 4.01 -13.73 16.68
C PHE A 172 2.77 -14.60 16.47
N LEU A 173 2.95 -15.83 15.96
CA LEU A 173 1.84 -16.75 15.71
C LEU A 173 1.13 -17.15 17.01
N LYS A 174 1.87 -17.45 18.09
CA LYS A 174 1.27 -17.77 19.40
C LYS A 174 0.42 -16.62 19.94
N LYS A 175 0.89 -15.37 19.76
CA LYS A 175 0.16 -14.18 20.23
C LYS A 175 -1.12 -13.92 19.44
N TYR A 176 -1.08 -14.08 18.11
CA TYR A 176 -2.16 -13.60 17.23
C TYR A 176 -3.03 -14.69 16.61
N ARG A 177 -2.68 -15.99 16.69
CA ARG A 177 -3.60 -17.08 16.31
C ARG A 177 -4.71 -17.28 17.34
N SER A 178 -4.40 -17.12 18.62
CA SER A 178 -5.31 -17.39 19.74
C SER A 178 -6.44 -16.34 19.89
N SER A 179 -6.32 -15.20 19.22
CA SER A 179 -7.26 -14.06 19.35
C SER A 179 -8.36 -14.02 18.29
N ASN A 180 -8.43 -15.00 17.38
CA ASN A 180 -9.44 -15.08 16.31
C ASN A 180 -10.43 -16.25 16.51
N GLN A 181 -10.53 -16.80 17.73
CA GLN A 181 -11.48 -17.87 18.10
C GLN A 181 -12.57 -17.41 19.10
N SER A 182 -12.79 -16.10 19.26
CA SER A 182 -13.86 -15.56 20.11
C SER A 182 -14.91 -14.83 19.29
#